data_AF-A0A7S3Z9G0-F1
#
_entry.id   AF-A0A7S3Z9G0-F1
#
_cell.length_a   1.000
_cell.length_b   1.000
_cell.length_c   1.000
_cell.angle_alpha   90.00
_cell.angle_beta   90.00
_cell.angle_gamma   90.00
#
_symmetry.space_group_name_H-M   'P 1'
#
loop_
_entity.id
_entity.type
_entity.pdbx_description
1 polymer ?
#
loop_
_entity_poly.entity_id
_entity_poly.type
_entity_poly.pdbx_seq_one_letter_code
_entity_poly.pdbx_strand_id
1 'polypeptide(L)'
;AGGVGLGVPPMLGVAADQEERAAIARDYGDETDGTALVLRQSLLRFGRDKRMKEVCRLLRSNRTLRMRAPPAHALEGGSGAGEGGTAAQSWKQLELLKRVLRALALPAGRGMLTLASLTPDLTEALPVPRLETK
;
A
#
# COMPACT_ATOMS: atom_id res chain seq x y z
N ALA A 1 -13.93 3.99 54.99
CA ALA A 1 -14.31 3.88 53.56
C ALA A 1 -13.08 4.17 52.71
N GLY A 2 -12.40 3.13 52.23
CA GLY A 2 -11.25 3.25 51.33
C GLY A 2 -11.55 2.41 50.09
N GLY A 3 -11.87 3.06 48.97
CA GLY A 3 -12.20 2.40 47.71
C GLY A 3 -10.93 1.94 47.01
N VAL A 4 -10.86 0.64 46.71
CA VAL A 4 -9.79 0.04 45.92
C VAL A 4 -10.17 0.22 44.45
N GLY A 5 -9.50 1.14 43.76
CA GLY A 5 -9.62 1.31 42.31
C GLY A 5 -8.95 0.13 41.60
N LEU A 6 -9.75 -0.73 40.96
CA LEU A 6 -9.27 -1.73 40.02
C LEU A 6 -8.72 -1.01 38.78
N GLY A 7 -7.41 -0.79 38.76
CA GLY A 7 -6.70 -0.34 37.57
C GLY A 7 -6.77 -1.43 36.50
N VAL A 8 -7.58 -1.19 35.47
CA VAL A 8 -7.54 -1.98 34.24
C VAL A 8 -6.17 -1.76 33.60
N PRO A 9 -5.33 -2.80 33.40
CA PRO A 9 -4.05 -2.63 32.75
C PRO A 9 -4.23 -2.19 31.29
N PRO A 10 -3.38 -1.30 30.76
CA PRO A 10 -3.49 -0.84 29.38
C PRO A 10 -3.13 -1.98 28.42
N MET A 11 -4.07 -2.32 27.53
CA MET A 11 -3.97 -2.81 26.15
C MET A 11 -2.57 -3.15 25.58
N LEU A 12 -1.78 -4.02 26.22
CA LEU A 12 -0.47 -4.44 25.72
C LEU A 12 -0.56 -5.57 24.66
N GLY A 13 -1.74 -6.18 24.46
CA GLY A 13 -1.93 -7.30 23.54
C GLY A 13 -2.11 -6.93 22.07
N VAL A 14 -2.66 -5.74 21.77
CA VAL A 14 -3.04 -5.37 20.38
C VAL A 14 -1.81 -5.14 19.51
N ALA A 15 -0.72 -4.60 20.06
CA ALA A 15 0.47 -4.26 19.30
C ALA A 15 1.27 -5.49 18.83
N ALA A 16 1.38 -6.52 19.67
CA ALA A 16 2.09 -7.76 19.35
C ALA A 16 1.37 -8.56 18.26
N ASP A 17 0.04 -8.66 18.35
CA ASP A 17 -0.80 -9.29 17.33
C ASP A 17 -0.70 -8.58 15.98
N GLN A 18 -0.50 -7.26 16.00
CA GLN A 18 -0.38 -6.43 14.80
C GLN A 18 0.98 -6.59 14.11
N GLU A 19 2.03 -6.80 14.89
CA GLU A 19 3.38 -7.05 14.39
C GLU A 19 3.51 -8.45 13.79
N GLU A 20 2.89 -9.44 14.41
CA GLU A 20 2.81 -10.82 13.90
C GLU A 20 1.94 -10.90 12.64
N ARG A 21 0.77 -10.25 12.63
CA ARG A 21 -0.05 -10.09 11.40
C ARG A 21 0.68 -9.35 10.30
N ALA A 22 1.46 -8.31 10.64
CA ALA A 22 2.28 -7.61 9.67
C ALA A 22 3.43 -8.48 9.14
N ALA A 23 4.00 -9.38 9.94
CA ALA A 23 5.00 -10.35 9.51
C ALA A 23 4.39 -11.42 8.58
N ILE A 24 3.21 -11.94 8.92
CA ILE A 24 2.46 -12.88 8.07
C ILE A 24 2.03 -12.20 6.76
N ALA A 25 1.51 -10.97 6.81
CA ALA A 25 1.20 -10.19 5.60
C ALA A 25 2.46 -9.82 4.79
N ARG A 26 3.61 -9.68 5.45
CA ARG A 26 4.89 -9.52 4.76
C ARG A 26 5.24 -10.77 3.95
N ASP A 27 4.89 -11.96 4.40
CA ASP A 27 5.26 -13.20 3.72
C ASP A 27 4.19 -13.76 2.77
N TYR A 28 2.92 -13.44 3.00
CA TYR A 28 1.79 -13.99 2.23
C TYR A 28 0.94 -12.94 1.49
N GLY A 29 1.38 -11.67 1.47
CA GLY A 29 0.64 -10.59 0.81
C GLY A 29 -0.42 -9.97 1.72
N ASP A 30 -0.93 -8.80 1.32
CA ASP A 30 -2.00 -8.13 2.06
C ASP A 30 -3.35 -8.68 1.55
N GLU A 31 -4.20 -9.22 2.44
CA GLU A 31 -5.48 -9.81 2.00
C GLU A 31 -6.41 -8.79 1.32
N THR A 32 -6.15 -7.50 1.52
CA THR A 32 -6.96 -6.41 0.94
C THR A 32 -6.54 -6.01 -0.47
N ASP A 33 -5.40 -6.49 -0.98
CA ASP A 33 -4.86 -6.08 -2.29
C ASP A 33 -5.34 -6.93 -3.47
N GLY A 34 -6.04 -8.04 -3.18
CA GLY A 34 -6.58 -8.97 -4.16
C GLY A 34 -5.57 -9.95 -4.78
N THR A 35 -4.33 -10.02 -4.26
CA THR A 35 -3.27 -10.88 -4.82
C THR A 35 -2.83 -12.03 -3.91
N ALA A 36 -3.31 -12.06 -2.65
CA ALA A 36 -2.90 -13.04 -1.65
C ALA A 36 -3.10 -14.50 -2.08
N LEU A 37 -4.21 -14.82 -2.76
CA LEU A 37 -4.51 -16.17 -3.22
C LEU A 37 -3.48 -16.67 -4.25
N VAL A 38 -3.18 -15.86 -5.27
CA VAL A 38 -2.17 -16.18 -6.29
C VAL A 38 -0.80 -16.35 -5.67
N LEU A 39 -0.45 -15.46 -4.73
CA LEU A 39 0.83 -15.56 -4.02
C LEU A 39 0.92 -16.89 -3.25
N ARG A 40 -0.12 -17.27 -2.49
CA ARG A 40 -0.16 -18.56 -1.77
C ARG A 40 -0.07 -19.75 -2.73
N GLN A 41 -0.83 -19.76 -3.82
CA GLN A 41 -0.78 -20.84 -4.83
C GLN A 41 0.61 -20.96 -5.46
N SER A 42 1.30 -19.84 -5.69
CA SER A 42 2.63 -19.83 -6.30
C SER A 42 3.71 -20.46 -5.42
N LEU A 43 3.55 -20.48 -4.08
CA LEU A 43 4.57 -20.97 -3.15
C LEU A 43 4.90 -22.45 -3.36
N LEU A 44 3.95 -23.26 -3.86
CA LEU A 44 4.19 -24.67 -4.17
C LEU A 44 5.24 -24.84 -5.27
N ARG A 45 5.28 -23.94 -6.25
CA ARG A 45 6.20 -24.00 -7.39
C ARG A 45 7.42 -23.10 -7.23
N PHE A 46 7.25 -22.00 -6.49
CA PHE A 46 8.19 -20.89 -6.41
C PHE A 46 8.48 -20.47 -4.96
N GLY A 47 8.34 -21.36 -3.98
CA GLY A 47 8.40 -21.00 -2.55
C GLY A 47 9.69 -20.35 -2.06
N ARG A 48 10.82 -20.53 -2.75
CA ARG A 48 12.09 -19.82 -2.48
C ARG A 48 12.27 -18.56 -3.33
N ASP A 49 11.46 -18.41 -4.37
CA ASP A 49 11.54 -17.30 -5.31
C ASP A 49 10.72 -16.11 -4.79
N LYS A 50 11.39 -14.96 -4.67
CA LYS A 50 10.79 -13.71 -4.20
C LYS A 50 10.14 -12.92 -5.33
N ARG A 51 10.24 -13.36 -6.59
CA ARG A 51 9.66 -12.66 -7.75
C ARG A 51 8.16 -12.48 -7.61
N MET A 52 7.42 -13.51 -7.17
CA MET A 52 5.97 -13.37 -7.04
C MET A 52 5.59 -12.36 -5.96
N LYS A 53 6.28 -12.41 -4.81
CA LYS A 53 6.14 -11.42 -3.73
C LYS A 53 6.43 -9.99 -4.23
N GLU A 54 7.43 -9.83 -5.08
CA GLU A 54 7.79 -8.55 -5.68
C GLU A 54 6.79 -8.07 -6.72
N VAL A 55 6.27 -8.96 -7.58
CA VAL A 55 5.23 -8.65 -8.56
C VAL A 55 3.95 -8.20 -7.85
N CYS A 56 3.50 -8.95 -6.83
CA CYS A 56 2.39 -8.53 -5.97
C CYS A 56 2.67 -7.16 -5.35
N ARG A 57 3.89 -6.92 -4.84
CA ARG A 57 4.27 -5.62 -4.27
C ARG A 57 4.17 -4.48 -5.28
N LEU A 58 4.61 -4.69 -6.53
CA LEU A 58 4.65 -3.67 -7.58
C LEU A 58 3.26 -3.36 -8.14
N LEU A 59 2.38 -4.35 -8.21
CA LEU A 59 1.01 -4.21 -8.74
C LEU A 59 -0.03 -3.80 -7.69
N ARG A 60 0.39 -3.55 -6.44
CA ARG A 60 -0.47 -2.99 -5.40
C ARG A 60 -0.92 -1.57 -5.74
N SER A 61 -2.22 -1.39 -5.86
CA SER A 61 -2.86 -0.07 -6.06
C SER A 61 -3.70 0.39 -4.86
N ASN A 62 -3.77 -0.41 -3.79
CA ASN A 62 -4.59 -0.17 -2.60
C ASN A 62 -3.81 0.53 -1.46
N ARG A 63 -2.64 1.09 -1.75
CA ARG A 63 -1.79 1.78 -0.77
C ARG A 63 -1.32 3.11 -1.32
N THR A 64 -1.14 4.06 -0.42
CA THR A 64 -0.68 5.41 -0.74
C THR A 64 0.73 5.41 -1.34
N LEU A 65 0.94 6.25 -2.34
CA LEU A 65 2.22 6.38 -3.02
C LEU A 65 3.09 7.37 -2.25
N ARG A 66 4.28 6.93 -1.83
CA ARG A 66 5.25 7.83 -1.21
C ARG A 66 5.86 8.75 -2.27
N MET A 67 5.77 10.05 -2.03
CA MET A 67 6.48 11.08 -2.81
C MET A 67 7.60 11.66 -1.95
N ARG A 68 8.84 11.61 -2.45
CA ARG A 68 9.97 12.27 -1.81
C ARG A 68 10.15 13.62 -2.49
N ALA A 69 9.85 14.69 -1.77
CA ALA A 69 10.12 16.04 -2.25
C ALA A 69 11.63 16.31 -2.21
N PRO A 70 12.20 16.98 -3.22
CA PRO A 70 13.54 17.52 -3.13
C PRO A 70 13.59 18.58 -2.03
N PRO A 71 14.77 18.81 -1.44
CA PRO A 71 14.92 19.83 -0.40
C PRO A 71 14.64 21.23 -0.97
N ALA A 72 14.08 22.12 -0.14
CA ALA A 72 13.59 23.44 -0.56
C ALA A 72 14.64 24.29 -1.30
N HIS A 73 15.91 24.21 -0.88
CA HIS A 73 17.03 24.91 -1.52
C HIS A 73 17.30 24.48 -2.98
N ALA A 74 16.87 23.28 -3.39
CA ALA A 74 17.01 22.81 -4.76
C ALA A 74 15.91 23.33 -5.69
N LEU A 75 14.81 23.84 -5.14
CA LEU A 75 13.67 24.40 -5.89
C LEU A 75 13.75 25.93 -6.03
N GLU A 76 14.50 26.61 -5.15
CA GLU A 76 14.67 28.08 -5.13
C GLU A 76 15.90 28.59 -5.91
N GLY A 77 16.66 27.72 -6.56
CA GLY A 77 17.88 28.08 -7.32
C GLY A 77 17.66 28.91 -8.60
N GLY A 78 16.41 29.26 -8.93
CA GLY A 78 16.05 30.19 -10.00
C GLY A 78 15.89 31.61 -9.43
N SER A 79 16.87 32.46 -9.74
CA SER A 79 16.98 33.89 -9.40
C SER A 79 15.67 34.64 -9.08
N GLY A 80 15.63 35.24 -7.89
CA GLY A 80 15.05 36.57 -7.65
C GLY A 80 13.54 36.78 -7.86
N ALA A 81 12.89 37.26 -6.79
CA ALA A 81 11.56 37.87 -6.72
C ALA A 81 10.37 36.94 -6.44
N GLY A 82 9.86 37.04 -5.20
CA GLY A 82 8.43 37.20 -4.92
C GLY A 82 7.46 36.03 -5.06
N GLU A 83 7.76 34.96 -5.80
CA GLU A 83 6.79 33.92 -6.17
C GLU A 83 7.23 32.47 -5.84
N GLY A 84 8.00 32.27 -4.77
CA GLY A 84 8.51 30.94 -4.36
C GLY A 84 7.46 29.84 -4.12
N GLY A 85 6.16 30.19 -4.12
CA GLY A 85 5.05 29.24 -4.03
C GLY A 85 4.70 28.55 -5.35
N THR A 86 4.78 29.21 -6.50
CA THR A 86 4.18 28.68 -7.75
C THR A 86 4.99 27.54 -8.35
N ALA A 87 6.32 27.66 -8.40
CA ALA A 87 7.23 26.65 -8.96
C ALA A 87 7.27 25.36 -8.12
N ALA A 88 7.28 25.48 -6.79
CA ALA A 88 7.24 24.32 -5.91
C ALA A 88 5.89 23.58 -5.99
N GLN A 89 4.79 24.31 -6.18
CA GLN A 89 3.45 23.71 -6.34
C GLN A 89 3.30 23.05 -7.71
N SER A 90 3.77 23.67 -8.79
CA SER A 90 3.72 23.08 -10.13
C SER A 90 4.56 21.79 -10.21
N TRP A 91 5.74 21.77 -9.57
CA TRP A 91 6.54 20.55 -9.44
C TRP A 91 5.79 19.44 -8.71
N LYS A 92 5.18 19.75 -7.55
CA LYS A 92 4.39 18.76 -6.78
C LYS A 92 3.22 18.22 -7.59
N GLN A 93 2.49 19.09 -8.29
CA GLN A 93 1.36 18.68 -9.13
C GLN A 93 1.80 17.76 -10.26
N LEU A 94 2.88 18.09 -10.97
CA LEU A 94 3.42 17.26 -12.04
C LEU A 94 3.87 15.89 -11.53
N GLU A 95 4.52 15.87 -10.36
CA GLU A 95 5.11 14.68 -9.78
C GLU A 95 4.06 13.75 -9.14
N LEU A 96 2.96 14.32 -8.64
CA LEU A 96 1.74 13.59 -8.28
C LEU A 96 1.04 13.04 -9.52
N LEU A 97 0.88 13.83 -10.58
CA LEU A 97 0.23 13.40 -11.82
C LEU A 97 0.92 12.16 -12.41
N LYS A 98 2.26 12.18 -12.51
CA LYS A 98 3.05 11.02 -12.97
C LYS A 98 2.79 9.77 -12.13
N ARG A 99 2.71 9.92 -10.80
CA ARG A 99 2.44 8.81 -9.87
C ARG A 99 1.03 8.26 -10.03
N VAL A 100 0.03 9.13 -10.16
CA VAL A 100 -1.36 8.75 -10.37
C VAL A 100 -1.53 8.01 -11.70
N LEU A 101 -0.94 8.53 -12.79
CA LEU A 101 -0.97 7.85 -14.10
C LEU A 101 -0.40 6.43 -14.00
N ARG A 102 0.73 6.27 -13.31
CA ARG A 102 1.29 4.93 -13.07
C ARG A 102 0.35 4.06 -12.24
N ALA A 103 -0.24 4.59 -11.17
CA ALA A 103 -1.14 3.84 -10.29
C ALA A 103 -2.43 3.39 -10.99
N LEU A 104 -2.95 4.20 -11.92
CA LEU A 104 -4.11 3.86 -12.74
C LEU A 104 -3.82 2.73 -13.74
N ALA A 105 -2.55 2.52 -14.10
CA ALA A 105 -2.15 1.40 -14.96
C ALA A 105 -1.96 0.07 -14.20
N LEU A 106 -1.75 0.10 -12.87
CA LEU A 106 -1.49 -1.11 -12.08
C LEU A 106 -2.65 -2.11 -12.06
N PRO A 107 -3.94 -1.72 -11.94
CA PRO A 107 -5.06 -2.65 -11.93
C PRO A 107 -5.14 -3.55 -13.17
N ALA A 108 -4.73 -3.06 -14.35
CA ALA A 108 -4.71 -3.88 -15.57
C ALA A 108 -3.71 -5.04 -15.45
N GLY A 109 -2.48 -4.75 -14.99
CA GLY A 109 -1.47 -5.76 -14.71
C GLY A 109 -1.89 -6.74 -13.62
N ARG A 110 -2.52 -6.23 -12.54
CA ARG A 110 -3.05 -7.07 -11.47
C ARG A 110 -4.14 -8.01 -11.98
N GLY A 111 -5.06 -7.53 -12.81
CA GLY A 111 -6.12 -8.35 -13.39
C GLY A 111 -5.57 -9.51 -14.21
N MET A 112 -4.50 -9.28 -14.97
CA MET A 112 -3.80 -10.36 -15.70
C MET A 112 -3.12 -11.36 -14.76
N LEU A 113 -2.50 -10.88 -13.67
CA LEU A 113 -1.86 -11.74 -12.67
C LEU A 113 -2.87 -12.64 -11.94
N THR A 114 -4.05 -12.11 -11.62
CA THR A 114 -5.07 -12.78 -10.82
C THR A 114 -6.16 -13.45 -11.65
N LEU A 115 -5.99 -13.50 -12.97
CA LEU A 115 -6.99 -14.04 -13.89
C LEU A 115 -7.30 -15.51 -13.55
N ALA A 116 -8.58 -15.85 -13.48
CA ALA A 116 -9.07 -17.20 -13.18
C ALA A 116 -8.51 -17.83 -11.89
N SER A 117 -8.03 -17.01 -10.94
CA SER A 117 -7.48 -17.52 -9.67
C SER A 117 -8.55 -17.73 -8.60
N LEU A 118 -9.65 -16.97 -8.64
CA LEU A 118 -10.66 -16.91 -7.58
C LEU A 118 -11.96 -17.61 -8.01
N THR A 119 -12.53 -18.40 -7.09
CA THR A 119 -13.87 -18.99 -7.17
C THR A 119 -14.79 -18.25 -6.19
N PRO A 120 -15.64 -17.33 -6.65
CA PRO A 120 -16.47 -16.53 -5.75
C PRO A 120 -17.59 -17.38 -5.15
N ASP A 121 -17.90 -17.17 -3.88
CA ASP A 121 -19.15 -17.66 -3.32
C ASP A 121 -20.31 -16.81 -3.87
N LEU A 122 -21.42 -17.45 -4.24
CA LEU A 122 -22.60 -16.77 -4.80
C LEU A 122 -23.33 -15.92 -3.75
N THR A 123 -23.08 -16.17 -2.47
CA THR A 123 -23.76 -15.50 -1.36
C THR A 123 -23.04 -14.26 -0.86
N GLU A 124 -21.77 -14.07 -1.24
CA GLU A 124 -20.94 -12.95 -0.77
C GLU A 124 -20.65 -11.94 -1.89
N ALA A 125 -20.49 -10.68 -1.51
CA ALA A 125 -20.03 -9.67 -2.45
C ALA A 125 -18.55 -9.88 -2.76
N LEU A 126 -18.19 -9.88 -4.05
CA LEU A 126 -16.80 -10.01 -4.47
C LEU A 126 -15.95 -8.88 -3.85
N PRO A 127 -14.87 -9.19 -3.12
CA PRO A 127 -14.04 -8.18 -2.47
C PRO A 127 -13.19 -7.45 -3.53
N VAL A 128 -13.67 -6.32 -4.02
CA VAL A 128 -12.93 -5.47 -4.98
C VAL A 128 -11.94 -4.59 -4.22
N PRO A 129 -10.61 -4.70 -4.47
CA PRO A 129 -9.61 -3.86 -3.83
C PRO A 129 -9.82 -2.39 -4.18
N ARG A 130 -9.77 -1.52 -3.17
CA ARG A 130 -9.84 -0.06 -3.38
C ARG A 130 -8.60 0.45 -4.11
N LEU A 131 -8.80 1.46 -4.94
CA LEU A 131 -7.71 2.21 -5.56
C LEU A 131 -7.43 3.44 -4.69
N GLU A 132 -6.27 3.46 -4.03
CA GLU A 132 -5.87 4.57 -3.17
C GLU A 132 -5.06 5.59 -3.97
N THR A 133 -5.61 6.80 -4.14
CA THR A 133 -4.99 7.91 -4.88
C THR A 133 -4.75 9.16 -4.02
N LYS A 134 -5.00 9.07 -2.71
CA LYS A 134 -4.88 10.17 -1.74
C LYS A 134 -3.46 10.31 -1.17
#